data_AF-A0A925MSB6-F1
#
_entry.id   AF-A0A925MSB6-F1
#
_cell.length_a   1.000
_cell.length_b   1.000
_cell.length_c   1.000
_cell.angle_alpha   90.00
_cell.angle_beta   90.00
_cell.angle_gamma   90.00
#
_symmetry.space_group_name_H-M   'P 1'
#
loop_
_entity.id
_entity.type
_entity.pdbx_description
1 polymer ?
#
loop_
_entity_poly.entity_id
_entity_poly.type
_entity_poly.pdbx_seq_one_letter_code
_entity_poly.pdbx_strand_id
1 'polypeptide(L)'
;ALELTRVFGDCVVAAWAPGVDHLIRQPAGSPAELAALIALQPTLGSCLYQNQTIPFTRETLRAPLADALYRKSEGITAPTPSPPQDEGR
;
A
#
# COMPACT_ATOMS: atom_id res chain seq x y z
N ALA A 1 -8.05 -8.05 -8.42
CA ALA A 1 -7.64 -7.97 -6.99
C ALA A 1 -6.14 -7.72 -6.85
N LEU A 2 -5.27 -8.59 -7.40
CA LEU A 2 -3.81 -8.48 -7.29
C LEU A 2 -3.23 -7.13 -7.80
N GLU A 3 -3.71 -6.65 -8.95
CA GLU A 3 -3.25 -5.36 -9.50
C GLU A 3 -3.70 -4.17 -8.64
N LEU A 4 -4.90 -4.24 -8.06
CA LEU A 4 -5.42 -3.20 -7.17
C LEU A 4 -4.58 -3.10 -5.88
N THR A 5 -4.18 -4.23 -5.30
CA THR A 5 -3.32 -4.24 -4.11
C THR A 5 -1.90 -3.77 -4.41
N ARG A 6 -1.41 -4.01 -5.63
CA ARG A 6 -0.11 -3.52 -6.09
C ARG A 6 -0.10 -1.99 -6.20
N VAL A 7 -1.03 -1.42 -6.96
CA VAL A 7 -1.16 0.03 -7.14
C VAL A 7 -1.40 0.73 -5.79
N PHE A 8 -2.21 0.12 -4.93
CA PHE A 8 -2.41 0.60 -3.57
C PHE A 8 -1.10 0.64 -2.77
N GLY A 9 -0.33 -0.46 -2.76
CA GLY A 9 0.96 -0.52 -2.05
C GLY A 9 1.96 0.51 -2.59
N ASP A 10 2.03 0.67 -3.91
CA ASP A 10 2.90 1.64 -4.57
C ASP A 10 2.52 3.09 -4.17
N CYS A 11 1.22 3.41 -4.11
CA CYS A 11 0.74 4.71 -3.64
C CYS A 11 1.15 4.97 -2.18
N VAL A 12 0.96 4.00 -1.29
CA VAL A 12 1.26 4.16 0.15
C VAL A 12 2.76 4.38 0.38
N VAL A 13 3.61 3.61 -0.32
CA VAL A 13 5.07 3.74 -0.25
C VAL A 13 5.55 5.06 -0.87
N ALA A 14 4.94 5.51 -1.97
CA ALA A 14 5.25 6.81 -2.56
C ALA A 14 4.90 7.97 -1.62
N ALA A 15 3.77 7.86 -0.91
CA ALA A 15 3.33 8.87 0.04
C ALA A 15 4.16 8.88 1.34
N TRP A 16 4.49 7.70 1.90
CA TRP A 16 5.25 7.64 3.17
C TRP A 16 6.05 6.33 3.35
N ALA A 17 7.12 6.17 2.57
CA ALA A 17 8.03 5.03 2.69
C ALA A 17 8.59 4.79 4.12
N PRO A 18 9.00 5.81 4.90
CA PRO A 18 9.49 5.58 6.27
C PRO A 18 8.46 4.95 7.20
N GLY A 19 7.17 5.29 7.05
CA GLY A 19 6.09 4.68 7.85
C GLY A 19 5.87 3.22 7.49
N VAL A 20 5.95 2.89 6.20
CA VAL A 20 5.87 1.51 5.73
C VAL A 20 7.07 0.69 6.23
N ASP A 21 8.30 1.22 6.14
CA ASP A 21 9.49 0.54 6.68
C ASP A 21 9.34 0.30 8.19
N HIS A 22 8.87 1.31 8.95
CA HIS A 22 8.62 1.17 10.37
C HIS A 22 7.61 0.04 10.69
N LEU A 23 6.50 -0.05 9.95
CA LEU A 23 5.50 -1.11 10.09
C LEU A 23 6.11 -2.49 9.84
N ILE A 24 6.84 -2.66 8.73
CA ILE A 24 7.39 -3.96 8.32
C ILE A 24 8.40 -4.51 9.35
N ARG A 25 9.14 -3.62 10.02
CA ARG A 25 10.07 -3.99 11.10
C ARG A 25 9.39 -4.44 12.40
N GLN A 26 8.09 -4.18 12.59
CA GLN A 26 7.40 -4.63 13.80
C GLN A 26 7.10 -6.13 13.71
N PRO A 27 7.17 -6.86 14.86
CA PRO A 27 6.73 -8.25 14.91
C PRO A 27 5.26 -8.38 14.52
N ALA A 28 4.94 -9.34 13.64
CA ALA A 28 3.57 -9.58 13.21
C ALA A 28 2.67 -9.98 14.40
N GLY A 29 1.45 -9.47 14.42
CA GLY A 29 0.47 -9.66 15.49
C GLY A 29 0.74 -8.84 16.75
N SER A 30 1.81 -8.05 16.80
CA SER A 30 2.19 -7.32 18.01
C SER A 30 1.38 -6.03 18.22
N PRO A 31 1.30 -5.52 19.46
CA PRO A 31 0.77 -4.18 19.72
C PRO A 31 1.53 -3.06 18.98
N ALA A 32 2.84 -3.25 18.77
CA ALA A 32 3.66 -2.31 18.02
C ALA A 32 3.28 -2.24 16.54
N GLU A 33 2.95 -3.39 15.92
CA GLU A 33 2.39 -3.43 14.58
C GLU A 33 1.06 -2.66 14.51
N LEU A 34 0.16 -2.88 15.47
CA LEU A 34 -1.11 -2.15 15.51
C LEU A 34 -0.89 -0.64 15.62
N ALA A 35 0.04 -0.19 16.46
CA ALA A 35 0.39 1.23 16.58
C ALA A 35 0.94 1.81 15.27
N ALA A 36 1.83 1.07 14.59
CA ALA A 36 2.36 1.47 13.29
C ALA A 36 1.26 1.53 12.20
N LEU A 37 0.30 0.59 12.22
CA LEU A 37 -0.86 0.61 11.32
C LEU A 37 -1.77 1.82 11.56
N ILE A 38 -2.03 2.16 12.82
CA ILE A 38 -2.81 3.35 13.18
C ILE A 38 -2.13 4.62 12.66
N ALA A 39 -0.80 4.72 12.81
CA ALA A 39 -0.04 5.85 12.28
C ALA A 39 -0.12 5.95 10.74
N LEU A 40 -0.22 4.81 10.04
CA LEU A 40 -0.35 4.74 8.59
C LEU A 40 -1.77 5.00 8.07
N GLN A 41 -2.82 4.90 8.90
CA GLN A 41 -4.22 5.01 8.47
C GLN A 41 -4.53 6.20 7.54
N PRO A 42 -4.07 7.42 7.81
CA PRO A 42 -4.32 8.56 6.91
C PRO A 42 -3.79 8.32 5.49
N THR A 43 -2.58 7.76 5.38
CA THR A 43 -1.93 7.42 4.10
C THR A 43 -2.66 6.27 3.39
N LEU A 44 -3.09 5.25 4.14
CA LEU A 44 -3.87 4.15 3.58
C LEU A 44 -5.18 4.67 2.98
N GLY A 45 -5.89 5.54 3.70
CA GLY A 45 -7.15 6.13 3.25
C GLY A 45 -7.00 6.99 1.99
N SER A 46 -5.94 7.80 1.89
CA SER A 46 -5.69 8.65 0.71
C SER A 46 -5.34 7.85 -0.55
N CYS A 47 -4.91 6.60 -0.41
CA CYS A 47 -4.53 5.72 -1.52
C CYS A 47 -5.65 4.79 -2.00
N LEU A 48 -6.85 4.89 -1.40
CA LEU A 48 -8.04 4.20 -1.89
C LEU A 48 -8.80 5.09 -2.88
N TYR A 49 -9.13 4.55 -4.06
CA TYR A 49 -10.03 5.22 -4.99
C TYR A 49 -11.45 5.33 -4.40
N GLN A 50 -12.19 6.37 -4.81
CA GLN A 50 -13.58 6.56 -4.38
C GLN A 50 -14.41 5.30 -4.70
N ASN A 51 -15.27 4.91 -3.77
CA ASN A 51 -16.13 3.72 -3.84
C ASN A 51 -15.37 2.37 -3.94
N GLN A 52 -14.05 2.34 -3.72
CA GLN A 52 -13.31 1.09 -3.58
C GLN A 52 -13.21 0.67 -2.13
N THR A 53 -13.47 -0.61 -1.86
CA THR A 53 -13.18 -1.25 -0.58
C THR A 53 -12.24 -2.40 -0.84
N ILE A 54 -11.06 -2.35 -0.23
CA ILE A 54 -10.12 -3.47 -0.25
C ILE A 54 -10.16 -4.11 1.14
N PRO A 55 -10.71 -5.33 1.28
CA PRO A 55 -10.74 -5.99 2.56
C PRO A 55 -9.33 -6.41 2.95
N PHE A 56 -8.78 -5.75 3.98
CA PHE A 56 -7.49 -6.10 4.55
C PHE A 56 -7.66 -6.52 6.01
N THR A 57 -7.08 -7.67 6.36
CA THR A 57 -6.61 -7.94 7.72
C THR A 57 -5.20 -7.37 7.89
N ARG A 58 -4.74 -7.25 9.14
CA ARG A 58 -3.37 -6.78 9.44
C ARG A 58 -2.34 -7.62 8.70
N GLU A 59 -2.54 -8.94 8.69
CA GLU A 59 -1.66 -9.91 8.05
C GLU A 59 -1.65 -9.73 6.52
N THR A 60 -2.82 -9.60 5.90
CA THR A 60 -2.93 -9.46 4.44
C THR A 60 -2.44 -8.11 3.91
N LEU A 61 -2.41 -7.07 4.77
CA LEU A 61 -1.92 -5.74 4.41
C LEU A 61 -0.39 -5.69 4.33
N ARG A 62 0.33 -6.53 5.08
CA ARG A 62 1.81 -6.52 5.12
C ARG A 62 2.42 -6.83 3.76
N ALA A 63 1.91 -7.86 3.07
CA ALA A 63 2.49 -8.34 1.83
C ALA A 63 2.56 -7.26 0.73
N PRO A 64 1.47 -6.56 0.34
CA PRO A 64 1.54 -5.54 -0.71
C PRO A 64 2.39 -4.34 -0.31
N LEU A 65 2.44 -3.98 0.97
CA LEU A 65 3.29 -2.87 1.45
C LEU A 65 4.78 -3.22 1.44
N ALA A 66 5.14 -4.43 1.88
CA ALA A 66 6.51 -4.92 1.85
C ALA A 66 7.03 -5.06 0.42
N ASP A 67 6.21 -5.63 -0.47
CA ASP A 67 6.52 -5.81 -1.88
C ASP A 67 6.72 -4.46 -2.60
N ALA A 68 5.86 -3.47 -2.35
CA ALA A 68 6.03 -2.10 -2.86
C ALA A 68 7.31 -1.43 -2.32
N LEU A 69 7.61 -1.60 -1.02
CA LEU A 69 8.82 -1.03 -0.43
C LEU A 69 10.10 -1.65 -1.02
N TYR A 70 10.09 -2.97 -1.24
CA TYR A 70 11.17 -3.68 -1.91
C TYR A 70 11.38 -3.20 -3.35
N ARG A 71 10.31 -3.11 -4.16
CA ARG A 71 10.42 -2.57 -5.52
C ARG A 71 11.02 -1.16 -5.54
N LYS A 72 10.58 -0.30 -4.61
CA LYS A 72 11.15 1.05 -4.48
C LYS A 72 12.63 1.02 -4.13
N SER A 73 13.10 0.11 -3.26
CA SER A 73 14.53 0.00 -2.93
C SER A 73 15.38 -0.46 -4.12
N GLU A 74 14.80 -1.29 -4.99
CA GLU A 74 15.43 -1.73 -6.24
C GLU A 74 15.34 -0.69 -7.38
N GLY A 75 14.75 0.49 -7.14
CA GLY A 75 14.53 1.50 -8.18
C GLY A 75 13.47 1.11 -9.22
N ILE A 76 12.68 0.07 -8.95
CA ILE A 76 11.55 -0.35 -9.77
C ILE A 76 10.38 0.58 -9.45
N THR A 77 10.19 1.61 -10.27
CA THR A 77 9.05 2.51 -10.14
C THR A 77 7.77 1.87 -10.67
N ALA A 78 6.65 2.14 -9.99
CA ALA A 78 5.35 1.75 -10.47
C ALA A 78 5.10 2.35 -11.86
N PRO A 79 4.47 1.62 -12.79
CA PRO A 79 4.00 2.22 -14.02
C PRO A 79 3.04 3.37 -13.67
N THR A 80 3.24 4.54 -14.26
CA THR A 80 2.34 5.69 -14.11
C THR A 80 0.91 5.21 -14.37
N PRO A 81 -0.08 5.50 -13.48
CA PRO A 81 -1.45 5.11 -13.73
C PRO A 81 -1.89 5.73 -15.05
N SER A 82 -2.20 4.88 -16.02
CA SER A 82 -2.81 5.34 -17.27
C SER A 82 -4.22 5.82 -16.94
N PRO A 83 -4.69 6.95 -17.49
CA PRO A 83 -6.07 7.38 -17.30
C PRO A 83 -7.04 6.27 -17.72
N PRO A 84 -8.26 6.21 -17.15
CA PRO A 84 -9.25 5.21 -17.52
C PRO A 84 -9.42 5.24 -19.04
N GLN A 85 -9.19 4.10 -19.68
CA GLN A 85 -9.40 3.97 -21.11
C GLN A 85 -10.91 4.04 -21.33
N ASP A 86 -11.38 5.19 -21.82
CA ASP A 86 -12.70 5.35 -22.41
C ASP A 86 -12.72 4.46 -23.67
N GLU A 87 -13.14 3.20 -23.49
CA GLU A 87 -13.45 2.31 -24.60
C GLU A 87 -14.72 2.82 -25.27
N GLY A 88 -14.56 3.88 -26.07
CA GLY A 88 -15.55 4.31 -27.04
C GLY A 88 -15.94 3.15 -27.94
N ARG A 89 -17.20 2.74 -27.82
CA ARG A 89 -17.92 1.92 -28.80
C ARG A 89 -19.28 2.56 -29.05
#